data_AF-W6TKX4-F1
#
_entry.id   AF-W6TKX4-F1
#
_cell.length_a   1.000
_cell.length_b   1.000
_cell.length_c   1.000
_cell.angle_alpha   90.00
_cell.angle_beta   90.00
_cell.angle_gamma   90.00
#
_symmetry.space_group_name_H-M   'P 1'
#
loop_
_entity.id
_entity.type
_entity.pdbx_description
1 polymer ?
#
loop_
_entity_poly.entity_id
_entity_poly.type
_entity_poly.pdbx_seq_one_letter_code
_entity_poly.pdbx_strand_id
1 'polypeptide(L)'
;MKAKHLFIYLVIITSGIAGCKKANIDVDPDTGNGTVTGEVSGIWLKGSTQFIKGDIIIPEGKSLTIEEGVTIVMDTVAKPEIIVKGNLYAQGTADFPIKFTVAEEFRTEAKKFGRLWGGILAAPSCEELLLDHTIIEYAGATTSDASTSVKQHLYKAVAGENLPALWFSNVNGKLVVTNSIFRNLQEDCTYIDGGKVIFAKNSFYTTGVTGGEAINLKSGCLADVAYNLVYSTNTNALKLSNSGDRTPQAYIVVYNNTMVNTGWRRPTAKGGSIWVEATVRVSVYNNMFANTRFGIKRDTKKPEDDRSVFGNNYYYGFNQVTVDQFQPTKEIIAGTNDIIGKTAGDNDPMFLNYPLNTPVDNAAFNNTWDFHLKPGSPALGKGTTNFTRHYASGLVLNGVTYKSPDPSGYIGAYGTN
;
A
#
# COMPACT_ATOMS: atom_id res chain seq x y z
N MET A 1 -43.04 -68.51 28.40
CA MET A 1 -42.11 -68.40 29.55
C MET A 1 -41.98 -66.92 29.93
N LYS A 2 -42.23 -66.61 31.21
CA LYS A 2 -41.72 -65.51 32.10
C LYS A 2 -41.19 -64.23 31.40
N ALA A 3 -41.51 -62.97 31.74
CA ALA A 3 -41.97 -62.29 32.95
C ALA A 3 -42.50 -60.89 32.52
N LYS A 4 -43.65 -60.35 33.00
CA LYS A 4 -43.99 -59.73 34.29
C LYS A 4 -43.38 -58.32 34.57
N HIS A 5 -44.30 -57.33 34.62
CA HIS A 5 -44.32 -56.07 35.41
C HIS A 5 -43.47 -54.89 34.88
N LEU A 6 -43.81 -53.60 35.01
CA LEU A 6 -44.75 -52.85 35.88
C LEU A 6 -44.96 -51.44 35.28
N PHE A 7 -46.18 -50.88 35.41
CA PHE A 7 -46.52 -49.46 35.16
C PHE A 7 -45.84 -48.51 36.16
N ILE A 8 -45.59 -47.24 35.80
CA ILE A 8 -45.78 -46.05 36.65
C ILE A 8 -45.86 -44.79 35.77
N TYR A 9 -46.96 -44.05 35.92
CA TYR A 9 -47.16 -42.67 35.47
C TYR A 9 -46.40 -41.70 36.39
N LEU A 10 -45.76 -40.68 35.82
CA LEU A 10 -45.45 -39.47 36.58
C LEU A 10 -45.62 -38.22 35.69
N VAL A 11 -46.70 -37.48 35.97
CA VAL A 11 -46.89 -36.10 35.53
C VAL A 11 -46.17 -35.21 36.54
N ILE A 12 -45.28 -34.34 36.07
CA ILE A 12 -44.79 -33.20 36.84
C ILE A 12 -45.05 -31.94 36.02
N ILE A 13 -45.93 -31.09 36.55
CA ILE A 13 -46.10 -29.68 36.16
C ILE A 13 -45.26 -28.87 37.14
N THR A 14 -44.32 -28.08 36.64
CA THR A 14 -43.77 -26.92 37.35
C THR A 14 -43.40 -25.80 36.37
N SER A 15 -44.25 -24.78 36.36
CA SER A 15 -43.94 -23.35 36.56
C SER A 15 -42.78 -22.73 35.79
N GLY A 16 -43.12 -21.75 34.95
CA GLY A 16 -42.18 -20.93 34.22
C GLY A 16 -41.30 -20.02 35.09
N ILE A 17 -40.16 -19.67 34.52
CA ILE A 17 -39.45 -18.43 34.81
C ILE A 17 -39.17 -17.80 33.44
N ALA A 18 -39.92 -16.74 33.13
CA ALA A 18 -39.51 -15.77 32.14
C ALA A 18 -38.24 -15.09 32.68
N GLY A 19 -37.08 -15.61 32.30
CA GLY A 19 -35.81 -14.96 32.54
C GLY A 19 -35.68 -13.81 31.57
N CYS A 20 -35.83 -12.57 32.06
CA CYS A 20 -35.39 -11.38 31.36
C CYS A 20 -33.97 -11.60 30.82
N LYS A 21 -33.84 -11.71 29.50
CA LYS A 21 -32.55 -11.49 28.85
C LYS A 21 -32.19 -10.03 29.13
N LYS A 22 -31.34 -9.80 30.15
CA LYS A 22 -30.45 -8.63 30.09
C LYS A 22 -29.69 -8.80 28.78
N ALA A 23 -29.88 -7.84 27.87
CA ALA A 23 -29.05 -7.72 26.69
C ALA A 23 -27.59 -7.71 27.14
N ASN A 24 -26.88 -8.80 26.86
CA ASN A 24 -25.43 -8.77 26.86
C ASN A 24 -25.06 -7.90 25.65
N ILE A 25 -24.39 -6.79 25.90
CA ILE A 25 -24.01 -5.82 24.87
C ILE A 25 -22.79 -6.29 24.03
N ASP A 26 -22.32 -7.53 24.28
CA ASP A 26 -21.10 -8.11 23.72
C ASP A 26 -21.36 -9.38 22.89
N VAL A 27 -22.38 -9.38 22.04
CA VAL A 27 -22.41 -10.36 20.93
C VAL A 27 -23.00 -9.72 19.69
N ASP A 28 -22.18 -9.58 18.66
CA ASP A 28 -22.70 -9.79 17.31
C ASP A 28 -21.73 -10.70 16.53
N PRO A 29 -22.02 -12.01 16.46
CA PRO A 29 -21.43 -12.89 15.49
C PRO A 29 -22.50 -13.17 14.42
N ASP A 30 -22.64 -12.29 13.44
CA ASP A 30 -22.51 -12.72 12.05
C ASP A 30 -22.00 -11.58 11.16
N THR A 31 -20.71 -11.63 10.88
CA THR A 31 -19.96 -10.63 10.11
C THR A 31 -19.91 -10.96 8.62
N GLY A 32 -21.00 -11.57 8.15
CA GLY A 32 -21.49 -11.43 6.79
C GLY A 32 -21.92 -9.98 6.49
N ASN A 33 -22.89 -9.80 5.60
CA ASN A 33 -23.24 -8.46 5.14
C ASN A 33 -23.78 -7.55 6.27
N GLY A 34 -23.27 -6.33 6.38
CA GLY A 34 -23.61 -5.45 7.50
C GLY A 34 -23.51 -3.96 7.19
N THR A 35 -24.14 -3.15 8.04
CA THR A 35 -23.92 -1.69 8.11
C THR A 35 -23.14 -1.39 9.38
N VAL A 36 -22.01 -0.69 9.26
CA VAL A 36 -21.02 -0.59 10.33
C VAL A 36 -20.62 0.87 10.59
N THR A 37 -20.47 1.21 11.87
CA THR A 37 -19.92 2.46 12.40
C THR A 37 -19.43 2.22 13.82
N GLY A 38 -18.47 3.01 14.31
CA GLY A 38 -17.98 2.92 15.69
C GLY A 38 -16.92 1.82 15.88
N GLU A 39 -16.87 1.23 17.08
CA GLU A 39 -15.86 0.22 17.39
C GLU A 39 -16.13 -1.11 16.69
N VAL A 40 -15.10 -1.72 16.10
CA VAL A 40 -15.17 -2.99 15.40
C VAL A 40 -14.03 -3.92 15.79
N SER A 41 -14.31 -5.21 15.90
CA SER A 41 -13.31 -6.26 16.10
C SER A 41 -13.89 -7.62 15.71
N GLY A 42 -13.06 -8.66 15.67
CA GLY A 42 -13.48 -10.01 15.28
C GLY A 42 -13.04 -10.35 13.86
N ILE A 43 -13.90 -11.04 13.12
CA ILE A 43 -13.64 -11.50 11.75
C ILE A 43 -14.71 -10.89 10.85
N TRP A 44 -14.44 -10.52 9.61
CA TRP A 44 -15.43 -10.30 8.56
C TRP A 44 -15.38 -11.46 7.58
N LEU A 45 -16.50 -12.15 7.42
CA LEU A 45 -16.57 -13.45 6.75
C LEU A 45 -16.37 -13.34 5.25
N LYS A 46 -15.73 -14.35 4.67
CA LYS A 46 -15.45 -14.48 3.24
C LYS A 46 -16.64 -14.09 2.36
N GLY A 47 -16.39 -13.24 1.36
CA GLY A 47 -17.39 -12.83 0.36
C GLY A 47 -18.48 -11.87 0.86
N SER A 48 -18.42 -11.43 2.11
CA SER A 48 -19.39 -10.48 2.66
C SER A 48 -19.23 -9.06 2.13
N THR A 49 -20.25 -8.22 2.31
CA THR A 49 -20.24 -6.80 2.00
C THR A 49 -20.52 -5.96 3.25
N GLN A 50 -19.57 -5.10 3.61
CA GLN A 50 -19.67 -4.20 4.75
C GLN A 50 -19.93 -2.77 4.28
N PHE A 51 -21.06 -2.17 4.66
CA PHE A 51 -21.39 -0.78 4.37
C PHE A 51 -20.96 0.12 5.52
N ILE A 52 -19.90 0.90 5.33
CA ILE A 52 -19.35 1.77 6.37
C ILE A 52 -20.03 3.13 6.30
N LYS A 53 -20.89 3.44 7.28
CA LYS A 53 -21.74 4.65 7.30
C LYS A 53 -21.21 5.78 8.18
N GLY A 54 -20.15 5.51 8.93
CA GLY A 54 -19.42 6.47 9.76
C GLY A 54 -18.05 5.90 10.09
N ASP A 55 -17.22 6.68 10.78
CA ASP A 55 -15.88 6.27 11.16
C ASP A 55 -15.92 4.94 11.94
N ILE A 56 -14.96 4.07 11.67
CA ILE A 56 -14.78 2.82 12.43
C ILE A 56 -13.44 2.83 13.16
N ILE A 57 -13.41 2.20 14.32
CA ILE A 57 -12.23 2.14 15.19
C ILE A 57 -11.98 0.68 15.56
N ILE A 58 -10.80 0.14 15.27
CA ILE A 58 -10.35 -1.14 15.81
C ILE A 58 -9.64 -0.84 17.14
N PRO A 59 -10.22 -1.19 18.32
CA PRO A 59 -9.68 -0.78 19.61
C PRO A 59 -8.32 -1.43 19.93
N GLU A 60 -7.54 -0.78 20.80
CA GLU A 60 -6.30 -1.35 21.34
C GLU A 60 -6.56 -2.69 22.04
N GLY A 61 -5.64 -3.65 21.88
CA GLY A 61 -5.80 -5.01 22.40
C GLY A 61 -6.87 -5.86 21.68
N LYS A 62 -7.52 -5.33 20.64
CA LYS A 62 -8.43 -6.05 19.76
C LYS A 62 -7.85 -6.19 18.36
N SER A 63 -8.48 -7.02 17.55
CA SER A 63 -8.10 -7.18 16.14
C SER A 63 -9.33 -7.33 15.28
N LEU A 64 -9.24 -6.86 14.03
CA LEU A 64 -10.18 -7.18 12.97
C LEU A 64 -9.45 -8.00 11.90
N THR A 65 -9.95 -9.19 11.63
CA THR A 65 -9.55 -10.00 10.48
C THR A 65 -10.60 -9.87 9.40
N ILE A 66 -10.18 -9.66 8.16
CA ILE A 66 -11.07 -9.59 7.00
C ILE A 66 -10.66 -10.73 6.09
N GLU A 67 -11.57 -11.67 5.87
CA GLU A 67 -11.33 -12.83 5.02
C GLU A 67 -11.42 -12.47 3.53
N GLU A 68 -10.97 -13.37 2.68
CA GLU A 68 -10.93 -13.18 1.24
C GLU A 68 -12.30 -12.84 0.61
N GLY A 69 -12.29 -12.03 -0.45
CA GLY A 69 -13.49 -11.65 -1.20
C GLY A 69 -14.43 -10.66 -0.50
N VAL A 70 -14.12 -10.18 0.70
CA VAL A 70 -14.93 -9.16 1.38
C VAL A 70 -14.89 -7.83 0.62
N THR A 71 -16.05 -7.20 0.44
CA THR A 71 -16.19 -5.85 -0.13
C THR A 71 -16.59 -4.85 0.95
N ILE A 72 -15.79 -3.82 1.16
CA ILE A 72 -16.01 -2.74 2.12
C ILE A 72 -16.43 -1.50 1.34
N VAL A 73 -17.69 -1.10 1.48
CA VAL A 73 -18.31 0.01 0.76
C VAL A 73 -18.46 1.22 1.66
N MET A 74 -17.67 2.26 1.39
CA MET A 74 -17.63 3.50 2.14
C MET A 74 -18.74 4.45 1.72
N ASP A 75 -19.39 5.08 2.70
CA ASP A 75 -20.35 6.14 2.46
C ASP A 75 -19.68 7.43 1.99
N THR A 76 -20.07 7.91 0.81
CA THR A 76 -19.42 9.08 0.19
C THR A 76 -19.87 10.43 0.75
N VAL A 77 -20.92 10.44 1.56
CA VAL A 77 -21.42 11.64 2.26
C VAL A 77 -20.73 11.75 3.61
N ALA A 78 -20.71 10.68 4.39
CA ALA A 78 -20.03 10.65 5.69
C ALA A 78 -18.50 10.67 5.55
N LYS A 79 -17.97 10.10 4.47
CA LYS A 79 -16.52 9.99 4.16
C LYS A 79 -15.72 9.36 5.31
N PRO A 80 -16.10 8.14 5.73
CA PRO A 80 -15.57 7.54 6.94
C PRO A 80 -14.06 7.35 6.92
N GLU A 81 -13.44 7.47 8.09
CA GLU A 81 -12.08 7.08 8.40
C GLU A 81 -12.06 5.69 9.08
N ILE A 82 -11.08 4.85 8.73
CA ILE A 82 -10.79 3.62 9.47
C ILE A 82 -9.62 3.90 10.41
N ILE A 83 -9.87 3.94 11.71
CA ILE A 83 -8.83 4.11 12.73
C ILE A 83 -8.41 2.73 13.25
N VAL A 84 -7.13 2.40 13.17
CA VAL A 84 -6.60 1.13 13.67
C VAL A 84 -5.74 1.41 14.90
N LYS A 85 -6.28 1.13 16.10
CA LYS A 85 -5.51 1.18 17.36
C LYS A 85 -5.03 -0.19 17.79
N GLY A 86 -5.80 -1.23 17.53
CA GLY A 86 -5.40 -2.63 17.65
C GLY A 86 -4.71 -3.14 16.38
N ASN A 87 -5.08 -4.32 15.92
CA ASN A 87 -4.50 -4.93 14.70
C ASN A 87 -5.53 -5.10 13.58
N LEU A 88 -5.08 -5.01 12.34
CA LEU A 88 -5.90 -5.25 11.15
C LEU A 88 -5.23 -6.31 10.28
N TYR A 89 -5.99 -7.35 9.93
CA TYR A 89 -5.52 -8.42 9.05
C TYR A 89 -6.47 -8.58 7.87
N ALA A 90 -6.18 -7.93 6.73
CA ALA A 90 -6.90 -8.16 5.48
C ALA A 90 -6.20 -9.25 4.67
N GLN A 91 -6.80 -10.44 4.65
CA GLN A 91 -6.22 -11.69 4.13
C GLN A 91 -6.97 -12.14 2.87
N GLY A 92 -6.76 -11.42 1.78
CA GLY A 92 -7.32 -11.76 0.47
C GLY A 92 -6.52 -12.86 -0.24
N THR A 93 -7.03 -13.27 -1.40
CA THR A 93 -6.31 -14.12 -2.36
C THR A 93 -6.36 -13.49 -3.75
N ALA A 94 -5.55 -14.01 -4.68
CA ALA A 94 -5.54 -13.55 -6.07
C ALA A 94 -6.92 -13.71 -6.74
N ASP A 95 -7.61 -14.81 -6.45
CA ASP A 95 -8.94 -15.11 -7.00
C ASP A 95 -10.04 -14.31 -6.28
N PHE A 96 -9.87 -14.07 -4.97
CA PHE A 96 -10.84 -13.38 -4.13
C PHE A 96 -10.18 -12.23 -3.35
N PRO A 97 -9.83 -11.12 -4.03
CA PRO A 97 -9.23 -9.98 -3.35
C PRO A 97 -10.24 -9.28 -2.44
N ILE A 98 -9.75 -8.69 -1.35
CA ILE A 98 -10.56 -7.82 -0.47
C ILE A 98 -10.62 -6.43 -1.10
N LYS A 99 -11.80 -5.80 -1.12
CA LYS A 99 -11.98 -4.52 -1.81
C LYS A 99 -12.50 -3.41 -0.91
N PHE A 100 -11.68 -2.41 -0.62
CA PHE A 100 -12.08 -1.14 0.01
C PHE A 100 -12.44 -0.12 -1.07
N THR A 101 -13.71 0.26 -1.13
CA THR A 101 -14.27 1.01 -2.26
C THR A 101 -15.48 1.84 -1.85
N VAL A 102 -16.15 2.45 -2.83
CA VAL A 102 -17.43 3.13 -2.73
C VAL A 102 -18.47 2.41 -3.58
N ALA A 103 -19.74 2.79 -3.45
CA ALA A 103 -20.82 2.27 -4.28
C ALA A 103 -20.57 2.55 -5.79
N GLU A 104 -21.05 1.65 -6.65
CA GLU A 104 -20.69 1.62 -8.07
C GLU A 104 -21.06 2.90 -8.82
N GLU A 105 -22.20 3.49 -8.49
CA GLU A 105 -22.70 4.75 -9.04
C GLU A 105 -21.75 5.95 -8.81
N PHE A 106 -20.81 5.83 -7.87
CA PHE A 106 -19.81 6.87 -7.60
C PHE A 106 -18.47 6.62 -8.31
N ARG A 107 -18.30 5.47 -8.98
CA ARG A 107 -17.07 5.09 -9.68
C ARG A 107 -17.06 5.66 -11.11
N THR A 108 -17.09 6.98 -11.21
CA THR A 108 -17.16 7.70 -12.50
C THR A 108 -15.82 8.33 -12.87
N GLU A 109 -15.63 8.65 -14.15
CA GLU A 109 -14.43 9.35 -14.63
C GLU A 109 -14.19 10.69 -13.90
N ALA A 110 -15.25 11.41 -13.55
CA ALA A 110 -15.16 12.67 -12.80
C ALA A 110 -14.65 12.49 -11.37
N LYS A 111 -14.79 11.28 -10.80
CA LYS A 111 -14.37 10.90 -9.44
C LYS A 111 -13.17 9.97 -9.42
N LYS A 112 -12.50 9.77 -10.55
CA LYS A 112 -11.41 8.79 -10.68
C LYS A 112 -10.18 9.05 -9.82
N PHE A 113 -10.05 10.23 -9.23
CA PHE A 113 -8.98 10.54 -8.28
C PHE A 113 -9.46 10.60 -6.83
N GLY A 114 -10.57 9.92 -6.48
CA GLY A 114 -10.93 9.66 -5.09
C GLY A 114 -11.53 10.84 -4.32
N ARG A 115 -11.09 11.04 -3.07
CA ARG A 115 -11.68 11.98 -2.07
C ARG A 115 -13.06 11.58 -1.54
N LEU A 116 -13.43 10.31 -1.68
CA LEU A 116 -14.76 9.82 -1.37
C LEU A 116 -14.87 9.17 0.02
N TRP A 117 -13.74 8.83 0.64
CA TRP A 117 -13.65 8.43 2.05
C TRP A 117 -12.25 8.74 2.59
N GLY A 118 -12.04 8.64 3.91
CA GLY A 118 -10.81 9.07 4.57
C GLY A 118 -9.59 8.25 4.15
N GLY A 119 -9.40 7.12 4.81
CA GLY A 119 -8.26 6.23 4.64
C GLY A 119 -8.16 5.25 5.80
N ILE A 120 -7.16 4.38 5.77
CA ILE A 120 -6.81 3.47 6.86
C ILE A 120 -5.68 4.13 7.67
N LEU A 121 -5.99 4.55 8.89
CA LEU A 121 -5.12 5.32 9.75
C LEU A 121 -4.71 4.48 10.97
N ALA A 122 -3.56 3.82 10.87
CA ALA A 122 -3.01 3.01 11.94
C ALA A 122 -2.20 3.84 12.94
N ALA A 123 -2.77 3.96 14.14
CA ALA A 123 -2.24 4.74 15.24
C ALA A 123 -0.91 4.17 15.76
N PRO A 124 -0.15 4.93 16.58
CA PRO A 124 1.09 4.44 17.20
C PRO A 124 0.93 3.18 18.07
N SER A 125 -0.29 2.85 18.51
CA SER A 125 -0.60 1.62 19.25
C SER A 125 -0.80 0.40 18.35
N CYS A 126 -0.99 0.58 17.04
CA CYS A 126 -1.21 -0.54 16.11
C CYS A 126 0.07 -1.38 15.99
N GLU A 127 0.04 -2.61 16.48
CA GLU A 127 1.21 -3.49 16.48
C GLU A 127 1.40 -4.19 15.14
N GLU A 128 0.31 -4.60 14.51
CA GLU A 128 0.32 -5.33 13.25
C GLU A 128 -0.78 -4.85 12.29
N LEU A 129 -0.38 -4.55 11.06
CA LEU A 129 -1.29 -4.30 9.95
C LEU A 129 -0.85 -5.11 8.73
N LEU A 130 -1.77 -5.94 8.23
CA LEU A 130 -1.59 -6.75 7.03
C LEU A 130 -2.61 -6.36 5.97
N LEU A 131 -2.12 -6.11 4.76
CA LEU A 131 -2.88 -6.02 3.53
C LEU A 131 -2.30 -7.02 2.51
N ASP A 132 -2.94 -8.17 2.35
CA ASP A 132 -2.57 -9.18 1.36
C ASP A 132 -3.70 -9.36 0.35
N HIS A 133 -3.41 -9.18 -0.95
CA HIS A 133 -4.41 -9.20 -2.03
C HIS A 133 -5.60 -8.27 -1.75
N THR A 134 -5.31 -7.01 -1.44
CA THR A 134 -6.32 -5.97 -1.23
C THR A 134 -6.39 -5.03 -2.42
N ILE A 135 -7.58 -4.46 -2.68
CA ILE A 135 -7.78 -3.35 -3.61
C ILE A 135 -8.28 -2.17 -2.80
N ILE A 136 -7.50 -1.09 -2.75
CA ILE A 136 -7.83 0.15 -2.05
C ILE A 136 -8.07 1.23 -3.10
N GLU A 137 -9.29 1.77 -3.13
CA GLU A 137 -9.68 2.79 -4.11
C GLU A 137 -10.56 3.90 -3.54
N TYR A 138 -10.46 5.08 -4.18
CA TYR A 138 -11.27 6.28 -3.91
C TYR A 138 -11.09 6.97 -2.54
N ALA A 139 -10.05 6.61 -1.77
CA ALA A 139 -9.72 7.25 -0.51
C ALA A 139 -9.12 8.66 -0.69
N GLY A 140 -8.75 9.28 0.43
CA GLY A 140 -8.03 10.55 0.50
C GLY A 140 -8.93 11.76 0.69
N ALA A 141 -10.01 11.63 1.46
CA ALA A 141 -10.84 12.77 1.86
C ALA A 141 -10.02 13.85 2.58
N THR A 142 -10.49 15.09 2.45
CA THR A 142 -9.92 16.24 3.15
C THR A 142 -10.46 16.28 4.58
N THR A 143 -9.58 16.37 5.57
CA THR A 143 -9.97 16.44 6.98
C THR A 143 -10.71 17.72 7.31
N SER A 144 -11.56 17.66 8.33
CA SER A 144 -12.16 18.82 8.99
C SER A 144 -11.88 18.76 10.49
N ASP A 145 -12.22 19.80 11.26
CA ASP A 145 -12.15 19.74 12.73
C ASP A 145 -13.02 18.62 13.31
N ALA A 146 -14.02 18.14 12.56
CA ALA A 146 -14.86 17.03 12.96
C ALA A 146 -14.25 15.65 12.71
N SER A 147 -13.22 15.54 11.87
CA SER A 147 -12.55 14.27 11.52
C SER A 147 -12.01 13.56 12.77
N THR A 148 -12.19 12.25 12.82
CA THR A 148 -11.70 11.46 13.97
C THR A 148 -10.18 11.51 14.09
N SER A 149 -9.46 11.50 12.99
CA SER A 149 -8.00 11.63 12.96
C SER A 149 -7.52 12.95 13.55
N VAL A 150 -8.19 14.07 13.26
CA VAL A 150 -7.90 15.38 13.86
C VAL A 150 -8.19 15.38 15.36
N LYS A 151 -9.37 14.90 15.78
CA LYS A 151 -9.76 14.83 17.20
C LYS A 151 -8.86 13.93 18.04
N GLN A 152 -8.33 12.86 17.45
CA GLN A 152 -7.47 11.90 18.14
C GLN A 152 -5.98 12.17 17.94
N HIS A 153 -5.62 13.32 17.35
CA HIS A 153 -4.23 13.70 17.07
C HIS A 153 -3.45 12.64 16.28
N LEU A 154 -4.13 12.02 15.30
CA LEU A 154 -3.57 11.05 14.38
C LEU A 154 -3.24 11.71 13.05
N TYR A 155 -2.20 11.16 12.39
CA TYR A 155 -1.59 11.78 11.22
C TYR A 155 -1.25 13.26 11.51
N LYS A 156 -1.12 14.15 10.52
CA LYS A 156 -0.75 15.56 10.71
C LYS A 156 -1.61 16.35 11.73
N ALA A 157 -2.72 15.77 12.22
CA ALA A 157 -3.54 16.29 13.31
C ALA A 157 -4.08 17.71 13.05
N VAL A 158 -4.42 18.00 11.80
CA VAL A 158 -4.88 19.33 11.35
C VAL A 158 -5.96 19.18 10.28
N ALA A 159 -6.93 20.10 10.31
CA ALA A 159 -7.99 20.20 9.32
C ALA A 159 -7.49 20.76 7.98
N GLY A 160 -8.16 20.42 6.88
CA GLY A 160 -7.82 20.88 5.54
C GLY A 160 -6.73 20.06 4.84
N GLU A 161 -6.21 19.01 5.47
CA GLU A 161 -5.24 18.09 4.88
C GLU A 161 -5.94 16.93 4.19
N ASN A 162 -5.47 16.52 3.02
CA ASN A 162 -5.90 15.27 2.42
C ASN A 162 -5.23 14.10 3.16
N LEU A 163 -6.02 13.09 3.51
CA LEU A 163 -5.51 11.86 4.09
C LEU A 163 -4.81 10.99 3.04
N PRO A 164 -3.77 10.21 3.42
CA PRO A 164 -3.31 9.11 2.58
C PRO A 164 -4.34 7.96 2.62
N ALA A 165 -4.28 7.06 1.64
CA ALA A 165 -5.13 5.87 1.68
C ALA A 165 -4.70 4.89 2.80
N LEU A 166 -3.41 4.85 3.12
CA LEU A 166 -2.84 4.13 4.26
C LEU A 166 -1.85 5.02 5.02
N TRP A 167 -2.06 5.17 6.33
CA TRP A 167 -1.10 5.72 7.27
C TRP A 167 -0.75 4.69 8.35
N PHE A 168 0.52 4.63 8.74
CA PHE A 168 0.98 3.75 9.82
C PHE A 168 2.09 4.44 10.62
N SER A 169 2.08 4.34 11.95
CA SER A 169 2.93 5.19 12.80
C SER A 169 3.60 4.49 14.00
N ASN A 170 3.49 3.17 14.11
CA ASN A 170 4.16 2.45 15.18
C ASN A 170 5.59 2.05 14.77
N VAL A 171 6.60 2.70 15.34
CA VAL A 171 8.03 2.41 15.08
C VAL A 171 8.44 0.98 15.43
N ASN A 172 7.73 0.34 16.37
CA ASN A 172 7.98 -1.03 16.78
C ASN A 172 7.04 -2.03 16.09
N GLY A 173 5.98 -1.53 15.46
CA GLY A 173 4.96 -2.33 14.80
C GLY A 173 5.43 -2.91 13.47
N LYS A 174 4.61 -3.78 12.91
CA LYS A 174 4.85 -4.49 11.65
C LYS A 174 3.78 -4.13 10.65
N LEU A 175 4.22 -3.75 9.46
CA LEU A 175 3.34 -3.48 8.32
C LEU A 175 3.74 -4.37 7.17
N VAL A 176 2.80 -5.15 6.65
CA VAL A 176 2.97 -5.90 5.41
C VAL A 176 1.87 -5.51 4.44
N VAL A 177 2.28 -5.04 3.27
CA VAL A 177 1.41 -4.75 2.14
C VAL A 177 1.95 -5.54 0.95
N THR A 178 1.21 -6.57 0.56
CA THR A 178 1.65 -7.46 -0.52
C THR A 178 0.53 -7.86 -1.46
N ASN A 179 0.88 -8.09 -2.72
CA ASN A 179 -0.04 -8.49 -3.80
C ASN A 179 -1.26 -7.56 -3.94
N SER A 180 -1.14 -6.30 -3.51
CA SER A 180 -2.27 -5.37 -3.37
C SER A 180 -2.26 -4.29 -4.44
N ILE A 181 -3.42 -3.66 -4.66
CA ILE A 181 -3.64 -2.61 -5.65
C ILE A 181 -4.09 -1.34 -4.94
N PHE A 182 -3.39 -0.24 -5.20
CA PHE A 182 -3.80 1.10 -4.82
C PHE A 182 -4.12 1.88 -6.08
N ARG A 183 -5.37 2.32 -6.21
CA ARG A 183 -5.79 3.05 -7.42
C ARG A 183 -6.85 4.09 -7.15
N ASN A 184 -6.97 5.03 -8.06
CA ASN A 184 -8.02 6.05 -8.02
C ASN A 184 -8.00 6.87 -6.72
N LEU A 185 -6.82 7.34 -6.31
CA LEU A 185 -6.58 8.01 -5.03
C LEU A 185 -6.25 9.49 -5.24
N GLN A 186 -6.60 10.34 -4.27
CA GLN A 186 -6.43 11.79 -4.37
C GLN A 186 -4.99 12.26 -4.11
N GLU A 187 -4.34 11.65 -3.12
CA GLU A 187 -3.08 12.09 -2.52
C GLU A 187 -2.13 10.89 -2.39
N ASP A 188 -1.19 10.92 -1.44
CA ASP A 188 -0.28 9.82 -1.14
C ASP A 188 -1.07 8.52 -0.98
N CYS A 189 -0.67 7.47 -1.69
CA CYS A 189 -1.28 6.16 -1.52
C CYS A 189 -0.95 5.65 -0.11
N THR A 190 0.31 5.81 0.30
CA THR A 190 0.76 5.42 1.63
C THR A 190 1.70 6.48 2.24
N TYR A 191 1.58 6.68 3.55
CA TYR A 191 2.46 7.53 4.36
C TYR A 191 2.84 6.80 5.65
N ILE A 192 4.08 6.36 5.75
CA ILE A 192 4.52 5.44 6.81
C ILE A 192 5.56 6.12 7.69
N ASP A 193 5.17 6.38 8.94
CA ASP A 193 5.96 7.02 9.98
C ASP A 193 6.59 5.99 10.91
N GLY A 194 7.35 5.06 10.35
CA GLY A 194 8.09 4.08 11.10
C GLY A 194 7.46 2.70 11.17
N GLY A 195 8.26 1.74 11.63
CA GLY A 195 7.88 0.34 11.74
C GLY A 195 8.81 -0.58 10.98
N LYS A 196 8.52 -1.88 11.08
CA LYS A 196 9.12 -2.94 10.28
C LYS A 196 8.21 -3.24 9.10
N VAL A 197 8.68 -2.94 7.88
CA VAL A 197 7.78 -2.76 6.74
C VAL A 197 8.17 -3.63 5.54
N ILE A 198 7.19 -4.29 4.94
CA ILE A 198 7.33 -4.96 3.64
C ILE A 198 6.28 -4.39 2.69
N PHE A 199 6.73 -3.83 1.57
CA PHE A 199 5.90 -3.55 0.39
C PHE A 199 6.34 -4.44 -0.76
N ALA A 200 5.60 -5.50 -1.05
CA ALA A 200 5.99 -6.50 -2.05
C ALA A 200 4.91 -6.80 -3.09
N LYS A 201 5.24 -6.76 -4.38
CA LYS A 201 4.35 -7.23 -5.47
C LYS A 201 3.03 -6.44 -5.59
N ASN A 202 3.04 -5.15 -5.22
CA ASN A 202 1.86 -4.30 -5.31
C ASN A 202 1.80 -3.54 -6.63
N SER A 203 0.61 -3.07 -7.00
CA SER A 203 0.40 -2.17 -8.13
C SER A 203 -0.17 -0.83 -7.66
N PHE A 204 0.42 0.27 -8.11
CA PHE A 204 -0.04 1.63 -7.83
C PHE A 204 -0.30 2.36 -9.13
N TYR A 205 -1.52 2.82 -9.38
CA TYR A 205 -1.84 3.51 -10.62
C TYR A 205 -3.07 4.43 -10.52
N THR A 206 -3.13 5.46 -11.36
CA THR A 206 -4.21 6.46 -11.33
C THR A 206 -4.32 7.14 -9.96
N THR A 207 -3.21 7.65 -9.41
CA THR A 207 -3.16 8.22 -8.05
C THR A 207 -2.53 9.60 -7.99
N GLY A 208 -3.10 10.50 -7.20
CA GLY A 208 -2.60 11.86 -7.00
C GLY A 208 -3.10 12.89 -8.02
N VAL A 209 -3.32 14.13 -7.58
CA VAL A 209 -3.72 15.27 -8.45
C VAL A 209 -2.79 16.47 -8.28
N THR A 210 -2.70 17.01 -7.06
CA THR A 210 -1.84 18.16 -6.69
C THR A 210 -0.55 17.73 -5.98
N GLY A 211 -0.50 16.45 -5.64
CA GLY A 211 0.53 15.71 -4.95
C GLY A 211 0.17 14.22 -5.04
N GLY A 212 0.94 13.37 -4.37
CA GLY A 212 0.66 11.93 -4.31
C GLY A 212 1.86 11.07 -4.68
N GLU A 213 2.47 10.50 -3.64
CA GLU A 213 3.45 9.43 -3.72
C GLU A 213 2.76 8.05 -3.76
N ALA A 214 3.35 7.03 -4.40
CA ALA A 214 2.88 5.66 -4.17
C ALA A 214 3.29 5.16 -2.78
N ILE A 215 4.58 5.27 -2.45
CA ILE A 215 5.10 4.85 -1.14
C ILE A 215 5.94 5.98 -0.53
N ASN A 216 5.47 6.54 0.58
CA ASN A 216 6.16 7.58 1.33
C ASN A 216 6.61 7.03 2.70
N LEU A 217 7.92 6.86 2.86
CA LEU A 217 8.55 6.28 4.06
C LEU A 217 9.33 7.37 4.79
N LYS A 218 9.06 7.51 6.09
CA LYS A 218 9.66 8.51 6.99
C LYS A 218 10.63 7.90 8.01
N SER A 219 11.19 8.74 8.90
CA SER A 219 12.03 8.28 10.03
C SER A 219 11.35 7.17 10.84
N GLY A 220 12.16 6.28 11.43
CA GLY A 220 11.68 5.10 12.15
C GLY A 220 11.39 3.89 11.26
N CYS A 221 11.45 4.00 9.93
CA CYS A 221 11.17 2.90 9.02
C CYS A 221 12.38 2.00 8.82
N LEU A 222 12.23 0.70 9.02
CA LEU A 222 13.09 -0.33 8.46
C LEU A 222 12.25 -1.07 7.42
N ALA A 223 12.58 -0.93 6.14
CA ALA A 223 11.65 -1.29 5.08
C ALA A 223 12.31 -2.02 3.91
N ASP A 224 11.65 -3.08 3.41
CA ASP A 224 11.93 -3.68 2.11
C ASP A 224 10.81 -3.31 1.12
N VAL A 225 11.16 -2.70 -0.02
CA VAL A 225 10.23 -2.31 -1.08
C VAL A 225 10.60 -3.03 -2.37
N ALA A 226 9.82 -4.04 -2.75
CA ALA A 226 10.23 -4.99 -3.78
C ALA A 226 9.14 -5.40 -4.77
N TYR A 227 9.50 -5.59 -6.05
CA TYR A 227 8.58 -6.17 -7.05
C TYR A 227 7.28 -5.38 -7.26
N ASN A 228 7.25 -4.09 -6.92
CA ASN A 228 6.06 -3.27 -7.13
C ASN A 228 6.05 -2.69 -8.55
N LEU A 229 4.85 -2.58 -9.12
CA LEU A 229 4.57 -1.78 -10.31
C LEU A 229 4.00 -0.43 -9.88
N VAL A 230 4.62 0.65 -10.33
CA VAL A 230 4.12 2.01 -10.09
C VAL A 230 3.94 2.71 -11.42
N TYR A 231 2.71 3.01 -11.79
CA TYR A 231 2.38 3.68 -13.04
C TYR A 231 1.79 5.07 -12.79
N SER A 232 2.42 6.09 -13.37
CA SER A 232 1.89 7.45 -13.47
C SER A 232 1.39 8.03 -12.15
N THR A 233 2.10 7.79 -11.05
CA THR A 233 1.88 8.54 -9.80
C THR A 233 2.17 10.02 -10.04
N ASN A 234 1.42 10.90 -9.36
CA ASN A 234 1.49 12.33 -9.62
C ASN A 234 2.85 12.93 -9.30
N THR A 235 3.43 12.58 -8.15
CA THR A 235 4.74 13.10 -7.71
C THR A 235 5.85 12.08 -7.88
N ASN A 236 6.11 11.20 -6.92
CA ASN A 236 7.13 10.16 -7.03
C ASN A 236 6.48 8.78 -6.96
N ALA A 237 7.21 7.77 -7.44
CA ALA A 237 6.89 6.41 -7.06
C ALA A 237 7.21 6.21 -5.58
N LEU A 238 8.44 6.55 -5.18
CA LEU A 238 8.91 6.40 -3.82
C LEU A 238 9.41 7.74 -3.28
N LYS A 239 8.95 8.11 -2.09
CA LYS A 239 9.54 9.16 -1.30
C LYS A 239 10.16 8.56 -0.05
N LEU A 240 11.48 8.63 0.04
CA LEU A 240 12.30 8.01 1.07
C LEU A 240 12.96 9.12 1.88
N SER A 241 12.61 9.23 3.16
CA SER A 241 12.98 10.38 3.97
C SER A 241 13.26 9.94 5.40
N ASN A 242 14.26 10.52 6.04
CA ASN A 242 14.43 10.39 7.50
C ASN A 242 13.90 11.64 8.24
N SER A 243 12.95 12.36 7.64
CA SER A 243 12.22 13.43 8.34
C SER A 243 11.32 12.87 9.46
N GLY A 244 11.14 13.65 10.53
CA GLY A 244 10.28 13.32 11.67
C GLY A 244 11.06 12.92 12.93
N ASP A 245 12.40 12.86 12.84
CA ASP A 245 13.34 12.69 13.95
C ASP A 245 13.03 11.47 14.85
N ARG A 246 12.47 10.40 14.27
CA ARG A 246 12.19 9.14 14.98
C ARG A 246 13.38 8.19 14.95
N THR A 247 13.45 7.31 15.93
CA THR A 247 14.46 6.24 16.03
C THR A 247 13.81 4.88 15.75
N PRO A 248 14.46 3.98 14.97
CA PRO A 248 15.78 4.14 14.34
C PRO A 248 15.78 5.11 13.16
N GLN A 249 16.97 5.49 12.69
CA GLN A 249 17.13 6.15 11.39
C GLN A 249 16.44 5.30 10.31
N ALA A 250 15.70 5.96 9.42
CA ALA A 250 15.09 5.27 8.30
C ALA A 250 16.15 4.56 7.44
N TYR A 251 16.00 3.25 7.28
CA TYR A 251 16.79 2.43 6.37
C TYR A 251 15.84 1.64 5.47
N ILE A 252 15.89 1.95 4.16
CA ILE A 252 15.04 1.32 3.16
C ILE A 252 15.88 0.56 2.13
N VAL A 253 15.56 -0.71 1.91
CA VAL A 253 16.10 -1.54 0.82
C VAL A 253 15.06 -1.61 -0.29
N VAL A 254 15.40 -1.09 -1.47
CA VAL A 254 14.49 -0.97 -2.62
C VAL A 254 15.02 -1.80 -3.77
N TYR A 255 14.26 -2.78 -4.25
CA TYR A 255 14.76 -3.62 -5.34
C TYR A 255 13.72 -4.22 -6.25
N ASN A 256 14.11 -4.45 -7.50
CA ASN A 256 13.25 -5.13 -8.48
C ASN A 256 11.88 -4.46 -8.64
N ASN A 257 11.77 -3.13 -8.56
CA ASN A 257 10.50 -2.44 -8.85
C ASN A 257 10.47 -1.97 -10.31
N THR A 258 9.28 -1.87 -10.90
CA THR A 258 9.08 -1.25 -12.22
C THR A 258 8.27 0.03 -12.05
N MET A 259 8.87 1.18 -12.41
CA MET A 259 8.28 2.50 -12.32
C MET A 259 8.12 3.07 -13.72
N VAL A 260 6.90 3.48 -14.05
CA VAL A 260 6.52 3.85 -15.41
C VAL A 260 5.79 5.18 -15.40
N ASN A 261 6.21 6.14 -16.24
CA ASN A 261 5.55 7.44 -16.43
C ASN A 261 5.36 8.27 -15.14
N THR A 262 6.08 7.99 -14.06
CA THR A 262 5.87 8.68 -12.78
C THR A 262 6.41 10.12 -12.79
N GLY A 263 5.70 11.03 -12.11
CA GLY A 263 6.17 12.39 -11.83
C GLY A 263 5.97 13.44 -12.91
N TRP A 264 5.44 13.08 -14.09
CA TRP A 264 5.15 14.03 -15.16
C TRP A 264 3.94 14.91 -14.88
N ARG A 265 2.94 14.39 -14.13
CA ARG A 265 1.69 15.11 -13.86
C ARG A 265 1.84 16.23 -12.82
N ARG A 266 3.00 16.33 -12.16
CA ARG A 266 3.37 17.43 -11.27
C ARG A 266 4.63 18.13 -11.78
N PRO A 267 4.53 19.13 -12.68
CA PRO A 267 5.67 19.76 -13.33
C PRO A 267 6.47 20.73 -12.43
N THR A 268 6.71 20.36 -11.16
CA THR A 268 7.52 21.15 -10.21
C THR A 268 8.94 20.58 -10.10
N ALA A 269 9.80 21.20 -9.28
CA ALA A 269 11.13 20.66 -8.95
C ALA A 269 11.06 19.31 -8.21
N LYS A 270 9.93 19.05 -7.54
CA LYS A 270 9.56 17.75 -6.96
C LYS A 270 8.79 16.94 -8.01
N GLY A 271 8.99 15.63 -8.01
CA GLY A 271 8.24 14.69 -8.82
C GLY A 271 9.13 13.94 -9.83
N GLY A 272 9.18 12.63 -9.71
CA GLY A 272 10.08 11.73 -10.43
C GLY A 272 9.80 10.26 -10.12
N SER A 273 10.84 9.43 -10.08
CA SER A 273 10.70 8.02 -9.69
C SER A 273 10.98 7.83 -8.19
N ILE A 274 12.23 7.96 -7.76
CA ILE A 274 12.61 7.88 -6.34
C ILE A 274 13.13 9.25 -5.87
N TRP A 275 12.62 9.74 -4.75
CA TRP A 275 13.14 10.91 -4.04
C TRP A 275 13.78 10.50 -2.72
N VAL A 276 15.07 10.76 -2.53
CA VAL A 276 15.80 10.53 -1.27
C VAL A 276 16.12 11.85 -0.58
N GLU A 277 15.87 11.94 0.73
CA GLU A 277 16.11 13.16 1.50
C GLU A 277 16.36 12.92 2.99
N ALA A 278 16.79 13.99 3.65
CA ALA A 278 16.83 14.16 5.10
C ALA A 278 17.61 13.08 5.85
N THR A 279 18.78 12.66 5.35
CA THR A 279 19.66 11.64 5.92
C THR A 279 19.06 10.24 5.97
N VAL A 280 18.11 9.92 5.08
CA VAL A 280 17.66 8.53 4.90
C VAL A 280 18.83 7.65 4.47
N ARG A 281 18.94 6.44 5.03
CA ARG A 281 19.86 5.42 4.49
C ARG A 281 19.09 4.57 3.49
N VAL A 282 19.65 4.34 2.31
CA VAL A 282 19.01 3.47 1.31
C VAL A 282 19.96 2.46 0.68
N SER A 283 19.40 1.33 0.25
CA SER A 283 20.08 0.37 -0.63
C SER A 283 19.17 0.11 -1.84
N VAL A 284 19.50 0.66 -3.00
CA VAL A 284 18.62 0.71 -4.17
C VAL A 284 19.21 -0.06 -5.35
N TYR A 285 18.61 -1.21 -5.70
CA TYR A 285 19.13 -2.13 -6.71
C TYR A 285 18.08 -2.61 -7.70
N ASN A 286 18.44 -2.91 -8.95
CA ASN A 286 17.56 -3.64 -9.88
C ASN A 286 16.21 -2.96 -10.16
N ASN A 287 16.09 -1.64 -10.04
CA ASN A 287 14.83 -0.96 -10.34
C ASN A 287 14.81 -0.50 -11.80
N MET A 288 13.64 -0.62 -12.43
CA MET A 288 13.40 -0.19 -13.79
C MET A 288 12.62 1.12 -13.82
N PHE A 289 13.17 2.10 -14.51
CA PHE A 289 12.64 3.44 -14.71
C PHE A 289 12.32 3.60 -16.21
N ALA A 290 11.09 3.30 -16.61
CA ALA A 290 10.65 3.41 -18.00
C ALA A 290 9.81 4.68 -18.17
N ASN A 291 10.31 5.62 -18.97
CA ASN A 291 9.66 6.90 -19.23
C ASN A 291 9.33 7.73 -17.96
N THR A 292 10.04 7.50 -16.86
CA THR A 292 9.85 8.28 -15.63
C THR A 292 10.38 9.70 -15.82
N ARG A 293 9.79 10.68 -15.15
CA ARG A 293 10.26 12.06 -15.28
C ARG A 293 11.67 12.23 -14.80
N PHE A 294 12.04 11.69 -13.64
CA PHE A 294 13.43 11.68 -13.19
C PHE A 294 13.83 10.26 -12.82
N GLY A 295 15.13 9.97 -12.86
CA GLY A 295 15.71 8.81 -12.20
C GLY A 295 15.68 8.95 -10.68
N ILE A 296 16.66 8.37 -9.99
CA ILE A 296 16.81 8.53 -8.54
C ILE A 296 17.27 9.95 -8.26
N LYS A 297 16.45 10.74 -7.57
CA LYS A 297 16.70 12.15 -7.28
C LYS A 297 16.95 12.37 -5.78
N ARG A 298 17.89 13.24 -5.44
CA ARG A 298 18.18 13.66 -4.06
C ARG A 298 17.77 15.10 -3.76
N ASP A 299 17.41 15.37 -2.51
CA ASP A 299 17.40 16.73 -1.97
C ASP A 299 18.84 17.22 -1.75
N THR A 300 19.31 18.16 -2.56
CA THR A 300 20.68 18.70 -2.43
C THR A 300 20.90 19.56 -1.20
N LYS A 301 19.84 19.98 -0.50
CA LYS A 301 19.92 20.74 0.76
C LYS A 301 19.95 19.84 1.98
N LYS A 302 19.29 18.68 1.88
CA LYS A 302 19.21 17.66 2.93
C LYS A 302 19.40 16.29 2.28
N PRO A 303 20.62 15.94 1.86
CA PRO A 303 20.86 14.71 1.14
C PRO A 303 20.56 13.48 2.01
N GLU A 304 20.51 12.33 1.36
CA GLU A 304 20.56 11.01 1.98
C GLU A 304 21.85 10.81 2.80
N ASP A 305 21.88 9.75 3.59
CA ASP A 305 23.06 9.32 4.35
C ASP A 305 24.16 8.81 3.42
N ASP A 306 25.43 9.12 3.70
CA ASP A 306 26.59 8.74 2.87
C ASP A 306 26.81 7.22 2.77
N ARG A 307 26.21 6.42 3.66
CA ARG A 307 26.21 4.94 3.57
C ARG A 307 25.21 4.40 2.54
N SER A 308 24.46 5.27 1.88
CA SER A 308 23.49 4.88 0.86
C SER A 308 24.19 4.32 -0.37
N VAL A 309 23.59 3.30 -0.96
CA VAL A 309 24.15 2.58 -2.12
C VAL A 309 23.11 2.44 -3.22
N PHE A 310 23.56 2.58 -4.45
CA PHE A 310 22.74 2.57 -5.66
C PHE A 310 23.47 1.75 -6.73
N GLY A 311 22.76 0.85 -7.42
CA GLY A 311 23.35 0.16 -8.55
C GLY A 311 22.42 -0.77 -9.31
N ASN A 312 22.86 -1.24 -10.47
CA ASN A 312 22.13 -2.18 -11.32
C ASN A 312 20.69 -1.69 -11.64
N ASN A 313 20.45 -0.39 -11.70
CA ASN A 313 19.16 0.15 -12.11
C ASN A 313 19.12 0.38 -13.62
N TYR A 314 17.92 0.51 -14.18
CA TYR A 314 17.71 0.58 -15.62
C TYR A 314 16.85 1.77 -15.98
N TYR A 315 17.29 2.60 -16.92
CA TYR A 315 16.64 3.84 -17.30
C TYR A 315 16.39 3.87 -18.81
N TYR A 316 15.12 3.98 -19.17
CA TYR A 316 14.64 4.05 -20.54
C TYR A 316 13.81 5.30 -20.76
N GLY A 317 13.96 5.93 -21.92
CA GLY A 317 13.12 7.03 -22.38
C GLY A 317 12.80 6.90 -23.86
N PHE A 318 11.51 6.93 -24.20
CA PHE A 318 11.04 6.80 -25.59
C PHE A 318 11.44 8.00 -26.46
N ASN A 319 11.52 9.20 -25.89
CA ASN A 319 11.94 10.41 -26.59
C ASN A 319 13.09 11.10 -25.84
N GLN A 320 13.79 12.01 -26.53
CA GLN A 320 14.97 12.66 -25.98
C GLN A 320 14.64 13.54 -24.77
N VAL A 321 13.47 14.21 -24.78
CA VAL A 321 13.02 15.04 -23.64
C VAL A 321 12.96 14.21 -22.37
N THR A 322 12.47 12.98 -22.42
CA THR A 322 12.46 12.05 -21.29
C THR A 322 13.87 11.56 -20.93
N VAL A 323 14.68 11.21 -21.93
CA VAL A 323 16.06 10.77 -21.72
C VAL A 323 16.90 11.81 -20.98
N ASP A 324 16.76 13.08 -21.35
CA ASP A 324 17.52 14.19 -20.78
C ASP A 324 17.23 14.37 -19.28
N GLN A 325 16.04 13.98 -18.81
CA GLN A 325 15.68 14.22 -17.41
C GLN A 325 16.35 13.26 -16.42
N PHE A 326 16.67 12.04 -16.81
CA PHE A 326 17.28 11.04 -15.91
C PHE A 326 18.80 10.95 -16.08
N GLN A 327 19.41 11.84 -16.86
CA GLN A 327 20.86 11.90 -16.95
C GLN A 327 21.48 12.31 -15.60
N PRO A 328 22.61 11.71 -15.21
CA PRO A 328 23.28 12.03 -13.95
C PRO A 328 23.64 13.51 -13.83
N THR A 329 23.35 14.10 -12.67
CA THR A 329 23.69 15.49 -12.32
C THR A 329 24.00 15.57 -10.83
N LYS A 330 24.11 16.77 -10.26
CA LYS A 330 24.16 16.96 -8.81
C LYS A 330 22.88 16.46 -8.10
N GLU A 331 21.73 16.53 -8.77
CA GLU A 331 20.43 16.13 -8.21
C GLU A 331 20.05 14.69 -8.58
N ILE A 332 20.52 14.18 -9.72
CA ILE A 332 20.21 12.85 -10.24
C ILE A 332 21.37 11.90 -9.96
N ILE A 333 21.12 10.90 -9.13
CA ILE A 333 22.11 9.93 -8.67
C ILE A 333 22.34 8.89 -9.77
N ALA A 334 23.62 8.64 -10.08
CA ALA A 334 24.04 7.45 -10.82
C ALA A 334 24.46 6.34 -9.86
N GLY A 335 23.98 5.12 -10.09
CA GLY A 335 24.42 3.92 -9.39
C GLY A 335 25.56 3.19 -10.10
N THR A 336 26.19 2.27 -9.38
CA THR A 336 27.19 1.35 -9.95
C THR A 336 26.50 0.34 -10.87
N ASN A 337 27.01 0.12 -12.08
CA ASN A 337 26.42 -0.79 -13.08
C ASN A 337 24.98 -0.42 -13.52
N ASP A 338 24.57 0.84 -13.33
CA ASP A 338 23.31 1.31 -13.90
C ASP A 338 23.36 1.28 -15.44
N ILE A 339 22.25 0.89 -16.06
CA ILE A 339 22.02 0.92 -17.51
C ILE A 339 21.21 2.18 -17.81
N ILE A 340 21.89 3.23 -18.28
CA ILE A 340 21.28 4.54 -18.54
C ILE A 340 21.22 4.77 -20.05
N GLY A 341 20.01 4.86 -20.62
CA GLY A 341 19.83 5.27 -22.01
C GLY A 341 20.37 6.69 -22.25
N LYS A 342 21.05 6.92 -23.38
CA LYS A 342 21.66 8.22 -23.71
C LYS A 342 20.97 8.92 -24.86
N THR A 343 20.41 8.14 -25.78
CA THR A 343 19.55 8.60 -26.85
C THR A 343 18.14 8.03 -26.72
N ALA A 344 17.17 8.72 -27.31
CA ALA A 344 15.78 8.26 -27.38
C ALA A 344 15.69 6.80 -27.87
N GLY A 345 15.01 5.95 -27.10
CA GLY A 345 14.82 4.54 -27.43
C GLY A 345 15.97 3.60 -27.05
N ASP A 346 17.09 4.12 -26.51
CA ASP A 346 18.20 3.28 -26.04
C ASP A 346 17.75 2.32 -24.95
N ASN A 347 18.21 1.08 -25.03
CA ASN A 347 17.87 0.02 -24.09
C ASN A 347 16.34 -0.11 -23.96
N ASP A 348 15.66 -0.44 -25.05
CA ASP A 348 14.24 -0.80 -24.99
C ASP A 348 14.07 -1.94 -23.96
N PRO A 349 13.20 -1.77 -22.92
CA PRO A 349 12.99 -2.81 -21.92
C PRO A 349 12.33 -4.07 -22.50
N MET A 350 11.74 -3.98 -23.70
CA MET A 350 11.05 -5.04 -24.41
C MET A 350 9.92 -5.66 -23.58
N PHE A 351 9.02 -4.83 -23.05
CA PHE A 351 7.82 -5.31 -22.36
C PHE A 351 6.95 -6.18 -23.28
N LEU A 352 6.28 -7.19 -22.71
CA LEU A 352 5.35 -8.07 -23.42
C LEU A 352 4.25 -7.27 -24.11
N ASN A 353 3.58 -6.39 -23.36
CA ASN A 353 2.47 -5.58 -23.87
C ASN A 353 2.39 -4.22 -23.16
N TYR A 354 3.24 -3.27 -23.55
CA TYR A 354 3.08 -1.87 -23.17
C TYR A 354 3.58 -0.95 -24.29
N PRO A 355 2.76 -0.01 -24.81
CA PRO A 355 3.23 0.93 -25.81
C PRO A 355 4.16 1.97 -25.17
N LEU A 356 5.46 1.88 -25.45
CA LEU A 356 6.46 2.79 -24.87
C LEU A 356 6.29 4.25 -25.32
N ASN A 357 5.49 4.51 -26.36
CA ASN A 357 5.08 5.85 -26.79
C ASN A 357 3.82 6.38 -26.08
N THR A 358 3.29 5.66 -25.08
CA THR A 358 2.19 6.15 -24.23
C THR A 358 2.56 7.52 -23.66
N PRO A 359 1.69 8.55 -23.78
CA PRO A 359 1.98 9.87 -23.24
C PRO A 359 2.40 9.82 -21.78
N VAL A 360 3.48 10.51 -21.45
CA VAL A 360 4.12 10.42 -20.13
C VAL A 360 3.24 10.98 -18.99
N ASP A 361 2.26 11.80 -19.33
CA ASP A 361 1.25 12.37 -18.43
C ASP A 361 -0.07 11.56 -18.42
N ASN A 362 -0.16 10.45 -19.15
CA ASN A 362 -1.34 9.59 -19.14
C ASN A 362 -1.52 8.95 -17.76
N ALA A 363 -2.57 9.36 -17.04
CA ALA A 363 -2.93 8.78 -15.75
C ALA A 363 -3.76 7.48 -15.87
N ALA A 364 -4.34 7.20 -17.05
CA ALA A 364 -5.21 6.04 -17.24
C ALA A 364 -4.39 4.77 -17.43
N PHE A 365 -4.52 3.85 -16.47
CA PHE A 365 -3.92 2.52 -16.54
C PHE A 365 -4.79 1.56 -17.36
N ASN A 366 -4.19 0.76 -18.21
CA ASN A 366 -4.87 -0.31 -18.93
C ASN A 366 -4.49 -1.67 -18.33
N ASN A 367 -5.47 -2.40 -17.80
CA ASN A 367 -5.26 -3.72 -17.19
C ASN A 367 -4.86 -4.80 -18.21
N THR A 368 -4.91 -4.53 -19.52
CA THR A 368 -4.36 -5.45 -20.53
C THR A 368 -2.86 -5.29 -20.72
N TRP A 369 -2.24 -4.25 -20.16
CA TRP A 369 -0.79 -4.08 -20.23
C TRP A 369 -0.06 -5.16 -19.46
N ASP A 370 1.08 -5.55 -20.00
CA ASP A 370 1.96 -6.57 -19.46
C ASP A 370 3.41 -6.07 -19.48
N PHE A 371 3.96 -5.93 -18.28
CA PHE A 371 5.31 -5.41 -18.03
C PHE A 371 6.36 -6.51 -17.84
N HIS A 372 6.02 -7.79 -18.04
CA HIS A 372 7.02 -8.84 -18.15
C HIS A 372 7.96 -8.57 -19.33
N LEU A 373 9.19 -9.01 -19.19
CA LEU A 373 10.22 -8.81 -20.20
C LEU A 373 10.13 -9.90 -21.27
N LYS A 374 10.24 -9.51 -22.53
CA LYS A 374 10.45 -10.45 -23.64
C LYS A 374 11.83 -11.10 -23.54
N PRO A 375 11.98 -12.34 -24.03
CA PRO A 375 13.30 -12.91 -24.29
C PRO A 375 14.16 -11.94 -25.11
N GLY A 376 15.43 -11.78 -24.71
CA GLY A 376 16.36 -10.83 -25.33
C GLY A 376 16.32 -9.42 -24.77
N SER A 377 15.41 -9.10 -23.83
CA SER A 377 15.42 -7.82 -23.14
C SER A 377 16.80 -7.52 -22.53
N PRO A 378 17.36 -6.32 -22.73
CA PRO A 378 18.65 -5.96 -22.16
C PRO A 378 18.62 -5.75 -20.64
N ALA A 379 17.44 -5.85 -20.00
CA ALA A 379 17.30 -5.89 -18.55
C ALA A 379 17.50 -7.30 -17.94
N LEU A 380 17.51 -8.36 -18.76
CA LEU A 380 17.72 -9.73 -18.32
C LEU A 380 19.20 -10.01 -18.03
N GLY A 381 19.47 -10.71 -16.92
CA GLY A 381 20.83 -11.05 -16.50
C GLY A 381 21.66 -9.86 -15.98
N LYS A 382 21.03 -8.71 -15.75
CA LYS A 382 21.67 -7.47 -15.28
C LYS A 382 21.38 -7.11 -13.83
N GLY A 383 20.47 -7.85 -13.18
CA GLY A 383 20.17 -7.68 -11.77
C GLY A 383 21.28 -8.27 -10.88
N THR A 384 21.47 -7.69 -9.70
CA THR A 384 22.34 -8.23 -8.64
C THR A 384 21.52 -8.88 -7.54
N THR A 385 22.02 -9.97 -6.97
CA THR A 385 21.47 -10.59 -5.75
C THR A 385 22.36 -10.35 -4.54
N ASN A 386 23.49 -9.66 -4.71
CA ASN A 386 24.52 -9.48 -3.69
C ASN A 386 24.22 -8.28 -2.78
N PHE A 387 23.13 -8.33 -2.04
CA PHE A 387 22.81 -7.38 -0.98
C PHE A 387 21.93 -8.04 0.09
N THR A 388 21.83 -7.41 1.26
CA THR A 388 21.02 -7.91 2.38
C THR A 388 19.69 -7.18 2.44
N ARG A 389 18.60 -7.95 2.59
CA ARG A 389 17.24 -7.45 2.83
C ARG A 389 16.96 -7.43 4.32
N HIS A 390 16.11 -6.53 4.79
CA HIS A 390 15.73 -6.50 6.21
C HIS A 390 14.98 -7.76 6.63
N TYR A 391 14.07 -8.26 5.79
CA TYR A 391 13.12 -9.32 6.16
C TYR A 391 13.22 -10.55 5.25
N ALA A 392 14.45 -10.98 4.95
CA ALA A 392 14.70 -12.27 4.30
C ALA A 392 14.12 -13.45 5.10
N SER A 393 14.21 -13.39 6.44
CA SER A 393 13.60 -14.36 7.35
C SER A 393 12.09 -14.11 7.57
N GLY A 394 11.59 -12.94 7.18
CA GLY A 394 10.21 -12.53 7.26
C GLY A 394 9.77 -11.85 8.56
N LEU A 395 8.57 -11.29 8.50
CA LEU A 395 7.80 -10.75 9.62
C LEU A 395 6.64 -11.71 9.93
N VAL A 396 6.42 -12.01 11.19
CA VAL A 396 5.25 -12.80 11.62
C VAL A 396 4.11 -11.84 11.92
N LEU A 397 2.98 -11.98 11.22
CA LEU A 397 1.74 -11.25 11.46
C LEU A 397 0.60 -12.27 11.52
N ASN A 398 -0.26 -12.18 12.54
CA ASN A 398 -1.35 -13.14 12.76
C ASN A 398 -0.90 -14.62 12.69
N GLY A 399 0.28 -14.94 13.23
CA GLY A 399 0.85 -16.29 13.20
C GLY A 399 1.43 -16.74 11.85
N VAL A 400 1.32 -15.94 10.79
CA VAL A 400 1.83 -16.25 9.44
C VAL A 400 3.11 -15.47 9.15
N THR A 401 4.10 -16.11 8.54
CA THR A 401 5.38 -15.47 8.17
C THR A 401 5.33 -14.89 6.77
N TYR A 402 5.47 -13.57 6.66
CA TYR A 402 5.57 -12.83 5.41
C TYR A 402 7.02 -12.45 5.15
N LYS A 403 7.61 -13.04 4.11
CA LYS A 403 9.01 -12.78 3.72
C LYS A 403 9.06 -11.71 2.65
N SER A 404 10.09 -10.88 2.72
CA SER A 404 10.52 -10.13 1.55
C SER A 404 10.81 -11.12 0.40
N PRO A 405 10.49 -10.81 -0.86
CA PRO A 405 10.84 -11.68 -2.00
C PRO A 405 12.35 -11.72 -2.23
N ASP A 406 12.89 -12.84 -2.70
CA ASP A 406 14.31 -12.91 -3.07
C ASP A 406 14.61 -11.97 -4.26
N PRO A 407 15.78 -11.30 -4.30
CA PRO A 407 16.16 -10.47 -5.44
C PRO A 407 16.41 -11.33 -6.68
N SER A 408 16.18 -10.76 -7.86
CA SER A 408 16.34 -11.46 -9.13
C SER A 408 17.58 -11.03 -9.90
N GLY A 409 18.06 -11.93 -10.76
CA GLY A 409 19.14 -11.64 -11.72
C GLY A 409 18.73 -10.74 -12.90
N TYR A 410 17.47 -10.26 -12.94
CA TYR A 410 16.98 -9.29 -13.91
C TYR A 410 16.61 -7.97 -13.22
N ILE A 411 16.46 -6.90 -14.00
CA ILE A 411 16.05 -5.57 -13.53
C ILE A 411 14.55 -5.35 -13.77
N GLY A 412 13.85 -4.79 -12.77
CA GLY A 412 12.39 -4.60 -12.80
C GLY A 412 11.62 -5.64 -11.97
N ALA A 413 10.30 -5.45 -11.89
CA ALA A 413 9.36 -6.27 -11.12
C ALA A 413 8.96 -7.57 -11.81
N TYR A 414 9.08 -7.65 -13.13
CA TYR A 414 8.58 -8.77 -13.90
C TYR A 414 9.70 -9.27 -14.81
N GLY A 415 10.09 -10.54 -14.66
CA GLY A 415 11.11 -11.18 -15.50
C GLY A 415 10.52 -11.66 -16.82
N THR A 416 11.16 -12.65 -17.45
CA THR A 416 10.47 -13.50 -18.43
C THR A 416 9.52 -14.43 -17.69
N ASN A 417 8.28 -14.59 -18.18
CA ASN A 417 7.30 -15.53 -17.63
C ASN A 417 7.88 -16.91 -17.31
#